data_AF-A0A225WH41-F1
#
_entry.id   AF-A0A225WH41-F1
#
_cell.length_a   1.000
_cell.length_b   1.000
_cell.length_c   1.000
_cell.angle_alpha   90.00
_cell.angle_beta   90.00
_cell.angle_gamma   90.00
#
_symmetry.space_group_name_H-M   'P 1'
#
loop_
_entity.id
_entity.type
_entity.pdbx_description
1 polymer ?
#
loop_
_entity_poly.entity_id
_entity_poly.type
_entity_poly.pdbx_seq_one_letter_code
_entity_poly.pdbx_strand_id
1 'polypeptide(L)'
;MLGTFPKGSPSRRHDWKSIVVWIDNPALEIPKIVGVSLSKTDSEYDKKLKIYSDSFVGFRVEGPRYHRTEILGSNTSLRIKHETKSYGSSYLRFAGWDDAYQDLIMWEQLTDAARGALNDDDNFGKAEVPFSDEHYEDHLENAYLN
;
A
#
# COMPACT_ATOMS: atom_id res chain seq x y z
N MET A 1 16.25 -32.84 -16.33
CA MET A 1 15.66 -32.53 -15.01
C MET A 1 16.44 -31.35 -14.43
N LEU A 2 15.71 -30.36 -13.87
CA LEU A 2 16.16 -29.15 -13.15
C LEU A 2 16.81 -28.00 -13.95
N GLY A 3 15.99 -26.98 -14.19
CA GLY A 3 16.37 -25.57 -14.18
C GLY A 3 15.20 -24.81 -13.55
N THR A 4 15.35 -24.39 -12.29
CA THR A 4 14.36 -23.61 -11.56
C THR A 4 14.12 -22.28 -12.26
N PHE A 5 12.89 -22.01 -12.70
CA PHE A 5 12.48 -20.65 -13.04
C PHE A 5 12.37 -19.85 -11.73
N PRO A 6 13.19 -18.81 -11.52
CA PRO A 6 13.07 -18.00 -10.32
C PRO A 6 11.72 -17.27 -10.35
N LYS A 7 11.10 -17.08 -9.19
CA LYS A 7 9.95 -16.20 -9.00
C LYS A 7 10.24 -14.84 -9.65
N GLY A 8 9.45 -14.50 -10.68
CA GLY A 8 9.30 -13.16 -11.23
C GLY A 8 10.50 -12.65 -12.03
N SER A 9 10.39 -12.61 -13.36
CA SER A 9 11.30 -11.80 -14.17
C SER A 9 10.92 -10.31 -14.02
N PRO A 10 11.84 -9.42 -13.64
CA PRO A 10 11.56 -7.98 -13.58
C PRO A 10 11.15 -7.48 -14.97
N SER A 11 9.95 -6.91 -15.10
CA SER A 11 9.46 -6.37 -16.38
C SER A 11 9.98 -4.97 -16.67
N ARG A 12 10.51 -4.27 -15.66
CA ARG A 12 11.06 -2.90 -15.75
C ARG A 12 12.02 -2.59 -14.60
N ARG A 13 12.77 -1.48 -14.72
CA ARG A 13 13.81 -1.02 -13.78
C ARG A 13 13.26 -0.35 -12.50
N HIS A 14 12.20 0.44 -12.63
CA HIS A 14 11.62 1.22 -11.53
C HIS A 14 10.20 0.72 -11.23
N ASP A 15 9.75 0.86 -9.98
CA ASP A 15 8.42 0.48 -9.54
C ASP A 15 7.99 1.38 -8.39
N TRP A 16 6.79 1.96 -8.50
CA TRP A 16 6.15 2.75 -7.46
C TRP A 16 4.84 2.11 -7.03
N LYS A 17 4.56 2.15 -5.73
CA LYS A 17 3.33 1.64 -5.13
C LYS A 17 2.83 2.62 -4.06
N SER A 18 1.51 2.69 -3.94
CA SER A 18 0.82 3.65 -3.08
C SER A 18 -0.37 2.98 -2.41
N ILE A 19 -0.75 3.59 -1.29
CA ILE A 19 -1.93 3.23 -0.53
C ILE A 19 -2.67 4.52 -0.27
N VAL A 20 -3.97 4.54 -0.56
CA VAL A 20 -4.85 5.64 -0.15
C VAL A 20 -5.70 5.15 1.01
N VAL A 21 -5.53 5.76 2.17
CA VAL A 21 -6.32 5.47 3.37
C VAL A 21 -7.40 6.53 3.48
N TRP A 22 -8.66 6.12 3.33
CA TRP A 22 -9.82 6.99 3.47
C TRP A 22 -10.26 6.98 4.92
N ILE A 23 -10.30 8.16 5.53
CA ILE A 23 -10.75 8.38 6.90
C ILE A 23 -12.01 9.23 6.92
N ASP A 24 -12.84 9.06 7.95
CA ASP A 24 -14.08 9.82 8.10
C ASP A 24 -13.85 11.31 8.38
N ASN A 25 -12.96 11.64 9.31
CA ASN A 25 -12.69 13.01 9.71
C ASN A 25 -11.27 13.16 10.31
N PRO A 26 -10.35 13.90 9.67
CA PRO A 26 -9.00 14.12 10.18
C PRO A 26 -8.94 14.98 11.46
N ALA A 27 -10.01 15.69 11.81
CA ALA A 27 -10.05 16.51 13.03
C ALA A 27 -10.32 15.71 14.32
N LEU A 28 -10.63 14.41 14.21
CA LEU A 28 -10.81 13.54 15.37
C LEU A 28 -9.45 13.09 15.93
N GLU A 29 -9.37 12.89 17.25
CA GLU A 29 -8.18 12.33 17.89
C GLU A 29 -7.84 10.93 17.35
N ILE A 30 -8.88 10.14 17.05
CA ILE A 30 -8.76 8.80 16.45
C ILE A 30 -9.74 8.72 15.27
N PRO A 31 -9.33 9.15 14.06
CA PRO A 31 -10.14 9.02 12.86
C PRO A 31 -10.45 7.55 12.56
N LYS A 32 -11.64 7.27 12.03
CA LYS A 32 -12.02 5.94 11.61
C LYS A 32 -11.62 5.73 10.15
N ILE A 33 -10.89 4.65 9.88
CA ILE A 33 -10.65 4.20 8.50
C ILE A 33 -11.98 3.69 7.92
N VAL A 34 -12.47 4.35 6.87
CA VAL A 34 -13.70 3.99 6.14
C VAL A 34 -13.43 3.17 4.89
N GLY A 35 -12.20 3.19 4.39
CA GLY A 35 -11.75 2.25 3.37
C GLY A 35 -10.29 2.47 3.00
N VAL A 36 -9.74 1.53 2.24
CA VAL A 36 -8.33 1.53 1.82
C VAL A 36 -8.25 1.11 0.36
N SER A 37 -7.50 1.86 -0.43
CA SER A 37 -7.23 1.55 -1.83
C SER A 37 -5.75 1.19 -1.98
N LEU A 38 -5.48 -0.02 -2.46
CA LEU A 38 -4.14 -0.60 -2.56
C LEU A 38 -3.72 -0.68 -4.02
N SER A 39 -2.57 -0.12 -4.39
CA SER A 39 -2.18 -0.10 -5.80
C SER A 39 -1.96 -1.52 -6.34
N LYS A 40 -2.54 -1.77 -7.51
CA LYS A 40 -2.56 -3.07 -8.22
C LYS A 40 -1.72 -3.01 -9.49
N THR A 41 -1.70 -1.87 -10.16
CA THR A 41 -0.78 -1.53 -11.24
C THR A 41 -0.14 -0.18 -10.91
N ASP A 42 0.18 0.65 -11.89
CA ASP A 42 0.69 2.01 -11.64
C ASP A 42 -0.47 2.94 -11.26
N SER A 43 -1.57 2.89 -12.02
CA SER A 43 -2.76 3.71 -11.79
C SER A 43 -4.01 2.95 -11.29
N GLU A 44 -4.05 1.61 -11.36
CA GLU A 44 -5.20 0.84 -10.83
C GLU A 44 -5.07 0.55 -9.33
N TYR A 45 -6.21 0.55 -8.63
CA TYR A 45 -6.30 0.21 -7.20
C TYR A 45 -7.31 -0.92 -6.91
N ASP A 46 -6.98 -1.77 -5.95
CA ASP A 46 -7.92 -2.68 -5.28
C ASP A 46 -8.54 -1.95 -4.07
N LYS A 47 -9.84 -1.67 -4.16
CA LYS A 47 -10.59 -0.83 -3.21
C LYS A 47 -11.25 -1.69 -2.13
N LYS A 48 -10.94 -1.46 -0.86
CA LYS A 48 -11.43 -2.23 0.29
C LYS A 48 -12.28 -1.36 1.21
N LEU A 49 -13.60 -1.54 1.15
CA LEU A 49 -14.57 -0.93 2.07
C LEU A 49 -14.70 -1.72 3.39
N LYS A 50 -14.45 -3.03 3.35
CA LYS A 50 -14.49 -3.89 4.52
C LYS A 50 -13.07 -4.32 4.88
N ILE A 51 -12.60 -3.82 6.02
CA ILE A 51 -11.27 -4.12 6.56
C ILE A 51 -11.50 -5.03 7.77
N TYR A 52 -10.89 -6.21 7.74
CA TYR A 52 -10.99 -7.19 8.81
C TYR A 52 -9.94 -6.91 9.89
N SER A 53 -10.20 -7.36 11.12
CA SER A 53 -9.31 -7.17 12.27
C SER A 53 -7.91 -7.75 12.04
N ASP A 54 -7.79 -8.81 11.26
CA ASP A 54 -6.53 -9.47 10.91
C ASP A 54 -5.63 -8.66 9.98
N SER A 55 -6.19 -7.68 9.27
CA SER A 55 -5.43 -6.69 8.49
C SER A 55 -4.73 -5.64 9.37
N PHE A 56 -4.99 -5.59 10.68
CA PHE A 56 -4.38 -4.59 11.56
C PHE A 56 -3.19 -5.15 12.34
N VAL A 57 -2.20 -4.28 12.58
CA VAL A 57 -1.00 -4.61 13.34
C VAL A 57 -1.36 -5.07 14.75
N GLY A 58 -0.73 -6.12 15.24
CA GLY A 58 -0.95 -6.68 16.57
C GLY A 58 -2.14 -7.62 16.72
N PHE A 59 -2.99 -7.78 15.69
CA PHE A 59 -4.04 -8.81 15.72
C PHE A 59 -3.43 -10.20 15.80
N ARG A 60 -3.93 -11.03 16.73
CA ARG A 60 -3.49 -12.41 16.86
C ARG A 60 -4.61 -13.31 17.35
N VAL A 61 -4.49 -14.59 17.02
CA VAL A 61 -5.40 -15.63 17.45
C VAL A 61 -4.65 -16.58 18.38
N GLU A 62 -5.10 -16.67 19.63
CA GLU A 62 -4.48 -17.50 20.66
C GLU A 62 -5.37 -18.69 21.04
N GLY A 63 -4.77 -19.74 21.60
CA GLY A 63 -5.46 -20.93 22.07
C GLY A 63 -5.50 -22.10 21.07
N PRO A 64 -5.98 -23.28 21.51
CA PRO A 64 -6.01 -24.48 20.68
C PRO A 64 -7.02 -24.36 19.54
N ARG A 65 -6.86 -25.18 18.49
CA ARG A 65 -7.64 -25.10 17.22
C ARG A 65 -9.17 -24.94 17.40
N TYR A 66 -9.74 -25.53 18.45
CA TYR A 66 -11.19 -25.52 18.73
C TYR A 66 -11.61 -24.53 19.83
N HIS A 67 -10.67 -23.82 20.46
CA HIS A 67 -10.92 -22.80 21.49
C HIS A 67 -10.05 -21.57 21.23
N ARG A 68 -10.19 -21.01 20.03
CA ARG A 68 -9.47 -19.81 19.60
C ARG A 68 -10.08 -18.56 20.20
N THR A 69 -9.24 -17.69 20.73
CA THR A 69 -9.61 -16.34 21.18
C THR A 69 -8.92 -15.33 20.27
N GLU A 70 -9.68 -14.35 19.78
CA GLU A 70 -9.14 -13.25 19.00
C GLU A 70 -8.69 -12.12 19.92
N ILE A 71 -7.46 -11.67 19.74
CA ILE A 71 -6.92 -10.49 20.41
C ILE A 71 -6.80 -9.41 19.35
N LEU A 72 -7.58 -8.35 19.53
CA LEU A 72 -7.59 -7.20 18.63
C LEU A 72 -6.27 -6.43 18.72
N GLY A 73 -5.81 -5.95 17.57
CA GLY A 73 -4.62 -5.12 17.44
C GLY A 73 -4.94 -3.64 17.42
N SER A 74 -4.11 -2.89 16.70
CA SER A 74 -4.35 -1.50 16.33
C SER A 74 -5.67 -1.35 15.57
N ASN A 75 -6.23 -0.14 15.57
CA ASN A 75 -7.36 0.27 14.73
C ASN A 75 -6.96 1.32 13.69
N THR A 76 -5.68 1.73 13.67
CA THR A 76 -5.15 2.77 12.76
C THR A 76 -3.95 2.30 11.93
N SER A 77 -3.34 1.17 12.30
CA SER A 77 -2.13 0.66 11.66
C SER A 77 -2.41 -0.63 10.89
N LEU A 78 -2.26 -0.57 9.57
CA LEU A 78 -2.58 -1.66 8.65
C LEU A 78 -1.32 -2.48 8.31
N ARG A 79 -1.51 -3.78 8.14
CA ARG A 79 -0.52 -4.73 7.64
C ARG A 79 -0.56 -4.76 6.12
N ILE A 80 0.52 -4.36 5.49
CA ILE A 80 0.60 -4.29 4.02
C ILE A 80 1.73 -5.17 3.54
N LYS A 81 1.51 -5.87 2.43
CA LYS A 81 2.52 -6.66 1.76
C LYS A 81 2.62 -6.26 0.30
N HIS A 82 3.86 -6.12 -0.15
CA HIS A 82 4.24 -6.03 -1.56
C HIS A 82 4.44 -7.44 -2.14
N GLU A 83 3.78 -7.73 -3.26
CA GLU A 83 3.93 -8.99 -3.97
C GLU A 83 4.15 -8.78 -5.47
N THR A 84 5.09 -9.54 -6.03
CA THR A 84 5.37 -9.54 -7.46
C THR A 84 4.76 -10.79 -8.11
N LYS A 85 3.99 -10.59 -9.19
CA LYS A 85 3.48 -11.69 -10.00
C LYS A 85 4.63 -12.36 -10.74
N SER A 86 4.51 -13.67 -11.02
CA SER A 86 5.52 -14.40 -11.83
C SER A 86 5.73 -13.77 -13.21
N TYR A 87 4.67 -13.15 -13.75
CA TYR A 87 4.68 -12.31 -14.95
C TYR A 87 3.77 -11.08 -14.68
N GLY A 88 4.31 -9.88 -14.84
CA GLY A 88 3.55 -8.62 -14.71
C GLY A 88 3.97 -7.75 -13.51
N SER A 89 3.23 -6.66 -13.29
CA SER A 89 3.51 -5.67 -12.25
C SER A 89 3.33 -6.25 -10.85
N SER A 90 4.07 -5.69 -9.89
CA SER A 90 3.82 -5.92 -8.47
C SER A 90 2.51 -5.27 -8.03
N TYR A 91 2.00 -5.64 -6.86
CA TYR A 91 0.80 -5.08 -6.27
C TYR A 91 0.89 -5.12 -4.75
N LEU A 92 0.05 -4.30 -4.11
CA LEU A 92 -0.13 -4.29 -2.66
C LEU A 92 -1.39 -5.07 -2.26
N ARG A 93 -1.32 -5.73 -1.11
CA ARG A 93 -2.48 -6.34 -0.44
C ARG A 93 -2.31 -6.33 1.07
N PHE A 94 -3.38 -6.58 1.82
CA PHE A 94 -3.27 -6.82 3.25
C PHE A 94 -2.41 -8.06 3.56
N ALA A 95 -1.60 -7.96 4.62
CA ALA A 95 -0.79 -9.05 5.14
C ALA A 95 -1.45 -9.66 6.40
N GLY A 96 -1.14 -10.93 6.68
CA GLY A 96 -1.63 -11.63 7.87
C GLY A 96 -0.64 -11.64 9.03
N TRP A 97 0.43 -10.85 8.96
CA TRP A 97 1.51 -10.79 9.93
C TRP A 97 2.02 -9.37 10.07
N ASP A 98 2.55 -9.06 11.25
CA ASP A 98 3.22 -7.79 11.52
C ASP A 98 4.55 -7.72 10.76
N ASP A 99 4.92 -6.51 10.36
CA ASP A 99 6.22 -6.18 9.77
C ASP A 99 6.66 -4.81 10.29
N ALA A 100 7.76 -4.27 9.77
CA ALA A 100 8.33 -3.00 10.18
C ALA A 100 7.59 -1.78 9.60
N TYR A 101 7.65 -0.68 10.34
CA TYR A 101 7.34 0.66 9.83
C TYR A 101 8.55 1.24 9.08
N GLN A 102 8.28 2.18 8.19
CA GLN A 102 9.29 3.00 7.52
C GLN A 102 9.18 4.44 8.02
N ASP A 103 10.29 5.18 8.00
CA ASP A 103 10.29 6.60 8.32
C ASP A 103 9.45 7.35 7.29
N LEU A 104 8.48 8.13 7.77
CA LEU A 104 7.57 8.89 6.94
C LEU A 104 8.16 10.28 6.66
N ILE A 105 8.17 10.66 5.39
CA ILE A 105 8.40 12.03 4.92
C ILE A 105 7.20 12.47 4.08
N MET A 106 6.60 13.60 4.47
CA MET A 106 5.46 14.17 3.74
C MET A 106 5.93 14.95 2.51
N TRP A 107 5.08 15.09 1.50
CA TRP A 107 5.40 15.83 0.27
C TRP A 107 5.86 17.27 0.58
N GLU A 108 5.17 17.93 1.51
CA GLU A 108 5.46 19.30 1.95
C GLU A 108 6.73 19.42 2.79
N GLN A 109 7.26 18.30 3.29
CA GLN A 109 8.53 18.25 4.02
C GLN A 109 9.74 18.04 3.09
N LEU A 110 9.51 17.69 1.83
CA LEU A 110 10.58 17.50 0.85
C LEU A 110 11.19 18.84 0.42
N THR A 111 12.48 18.80 0.09
CA THR A 111 13.15 19.94 -0.53
C THR A 111 12.61 20.16 -1.95
N ASP A 112 12.72 21.40 -2.46
CA ASP A 112 12.31 21.72 -3.83
C ASP A 112 13.04 20.86 -4.87
N ALA A 113 14.31 20.54 -4.63
CA ALA A 113 15.08 19.65 -5.50
C ALA A 113 14.54 18.22 -5.51
N ALA A 114 14.11 17.70 -4.35
CA ALA A 114 13.51 16.38 -4.25
C ALA A 114 12.14 16.33 -4.93
N ARG A 115 11.30 17.35 -4.72
CA ARG A 115 10.01 17.48 -5.43
C ARG A 115 10.21 17.59 -6.94
N GLY A 116 11.16 18.42 -7.39
CA GLY A 116 11.51 18.55 -8.80
C GLY A 116 11.94 17.23 -9.44
N ALA A 117 12.75 16.42 -8.74
CA ALA A 117 13.17 15.12 -9.24
C ALA A 117 12.02 14.09 -9.29
N LEU A 118 11.09 14.15 -8.32
CA LEU A 118 9.92 13.26 -8.25
C LEU A 118 8.82 13.63 -9.26
N ASN A 119 8.77 14.88 -9.70
CA ASN A 119 7.86 15.36 -10.75
C ASN A 119 8.41 15.19 -12.17
N ASP A 120 9.64 14.72 -12.33
CA ASP A 120 10.28 14.53 -13.63
C ASP A 120 10.20 13.06 -14.05
N ASP A 121 9.25 12.76 -14.94
CA ASP A 121 8.94 11.40 -15.42
C ASP A 121 10.12 10.71 -16.12
N ASP A 122 11.09 11.47 -16.66
CA ASP A 122 12.28 10.89 -17.28
C ASP A 122 13.17 10.16 -16.26
N ASN A 123 13.04 10.46 -14.96
CA ASN A 123 13.84 9.83 -13.90
C ASN A 123 13.43 8.38 -13.59
N PHE A 124 12.19 7.99 -13.92
CA PHE A 124 11.63 6.69 -13.52
C PHE A 124 11.17 5.82 -14.70
N GLY A 125 11.43 6.26 -15.93
CA GLY A 125 11.20 5.48 -17.15
C GLY A 125 9.72 5.28 -17.43
N LYS A 126 9.17 4.11 -17.09
CA LYS A 126 7.73 3.81 -17.26
C LYS A 126 6.96 3.76 -15.94
N ALA A 127 7.59 4.14 -14.83
CA ALA A 127 6.97 4.10 -13.53
C ALA A 127 6.50 5.49 -13.14
N GLU A 128 5.22 5.60 -12.85
CA GLU A 128 4.57 6.85 -12.44
C GLU A 128 4.75 7.05 -10.93
N VAL A 129 5.16 8.24 -10.51
CA VAL A 129 5.24 8.62 -9.10
C VAL A 129 3.84 9.02 -8.64
N PRO A 130 3.15 8.22 -7.79
CA PRO A 130 1.70 8.31 -7.59
C PRO A 130 1.24 9.53 -6.78
N PHE A 131 2.17 10.29 -6.22
CA PHE A 131 1.92 11.49 -5.40
C PHE A 131 2.66 12.72 -5.94
N SER A 132 3.21 12.64 -7.15
CA SER A 132 3.74 13.80 -7.87
C SER A 132 2.61 14.75 -8.25
N ASP A 133 2.96 16.00 -8.58
CA ASP A 133 1.98 17.03 -8.92
C ASP A 133 1.15 16.67 -10.18
N GLU A 134 1.73 15.94 -11.14
CA GLU A 134 1.04 15.49 -12.35
C GLU A 134 0.05 14.34 -12.08
N HIS A 135 0.44 13.38 -11.23
CA HIS A 135 -0.29 12.13 -11.07
C HIS A 135 -1.23 12.12 -9.85
N TYR A 136 -1.07 13.04 -8.89
CA TYR A 136 -1.78 12.98 -7.60
C TYR A 136 -3.31 12.92 -7.72
N GLU A 137 -3.92 13.85 -8.48
CA GLU A 137 -5.37 13.93 -8.62
C GLU A 137 -5.95 12.70 -9.36
N ASP A 138 -5.31 12.29 -10.45
CA ASP A 138 -5.72 11.11 -11.22
C ASP A 138 -5.62 9.83 -10.37
N HIS A 139 -4.57 9.70 -9.58
CA HIS A 139 -4.41 8.56 -8.66
C HIS A 139 -5.44 8.59 -7.54
N LEU A 140 -5.80 9.78 -7.04
CA LEU A 140 -6.82 9.95 -6.02
C LEU A 140 -8.20 9.58 -6.55
N GLU A 141 -8.54 10.00 -7.78
CA GLU A 141 -9.78 9.62 -8.48
C GLU A 141 -9.84 8.11 -8.70
N ASN A 142 -8.77 7.51 -9.23
CA ASN A 142 -8.68 6.07 -9.46
C ASN A 142 -8.81 5.26 -8.15
N ALA A 143 -8.31 5.80 -7.04
CA ALA A 143 -8.40 5.21 -5.71
C ALA A 143 -9.75 5.46 -5.02
N TYR A 144 -10.60 6.37 -5.52
CA TYR A 144 -11.82 6.77 -4.82
C TYR A 144 -12.79 5.61 -4.60
N LEU A 145 -13.34 5.51 -3.39
CA LEU A 145 -14.27 4.45 -3.01
C LEU A 145 -15.65 4.78 -3.59
N ASN A 146 -15.95 4.22 -4.77
CA ASN A 146 -17.19 4.40 -5.55
C ASN A 146 -18.45 4.72 -4.73
#